data_AF-A0A9D6T6Z9-F1
#
_entry.id   AF-A0A9D6T6Z9-F1
#
_cell.length_a   1.000
_cell.length_b   1.000
_cell.length_c   1.000
_cell.angle_alpha   90.00
_cell.angle_beta   90.00
_cell.angle_gamma   90.00
#
_symmetry.space_group_name_H-M   'P 1'
#
loop_
_entity.id
_entity.type
_entity.pdbx_description
1 polymer ?
#
loop_
_entity_poly.entity_id
_entity_poly.type
_entity_poly.pdbx_seq_one_letter_code
_entity_poly.pdbx_strand_id
1 'polypeptide(L)'
;MRTRSLLRAVETAAFNAGLVVLAALVRRAPLRRPTQCLVGWLGTAAARVHGVRRQTTSAGIGRAWQSAFGSPALVPITRIDGDTVWAEVRVHCPLRGSGDTAACYRLMAFDRAIAERAGASFVVVRSQAEPGVSVCEVALRPAQLPITDIIPAHVRCAGSAVT
;
A
#
# COMPACT_ATOMS: atom_id res chain seq x y z
N MET A 1 -12.50 -14.39 26.45
CA MET A 1 -11.92 -13.10 25.97
C MET A 1 -10.40 -13.12 25.78
N ARG A 2 -9.59 -13.78 26.64
CA ARG A 2 -8.11 -13.83 26.51
C ARG A 2 -7.56 -14.51 25.25
N THR A 3 -8.20 -15.57 24.76
CA THR A 3 -7.72 -16.37 23.62
C THR A 3 -7.71 -15.58 22.29
N ARG A 4 -8.73 -14.74 22.04
CA ARG A 4 -8.80 -13.88 20.83
C ARG A 4 -7.74 -12.78 20.82
N SER A 5 -7.28 -12.33 21.99
CA SER A 5 -6.23 -11.30 22.10
C SER A 5 -4.86 -11.86 21.71
N LEU A 6 -4.55 -13.07 22.17
CA LEU A 6 -3.30 -13.75 21.84
C LEU A 6 -3.19 -14.10 20.36
N LEU A 7 -4.28 -14.58 19.74
CA LEU A 7 -4.34 -14.83 18.30
C LEU A 7 -4.06 -13.55 17.48
N ARG A 8 -4.72 -12.43 17.82
CA ARG A 8 -4.47 -11.14 17.16
C ARG A 8 -3.04 -10.63 17.34
N ALA A 9 -2.45 -10.86 18.50
CA ALA A 9 -1.06 -10.49 18.77
C ALA A 9 -0.09 -11.30 17.89
N VAL A 10 -0.32 -12.61 17.74
CA VAL A 10 0.47 -13.49 16.87
C VAL A 10 0.31 -13.10 15.41
N GLU A 11 -0.91 -12.82 14.94
CA GLU A 11 -1.18 -12.33 13.58
C GLU A 11 -0.44 -11.02 13.28
N THR A 12 -0.49 -10.07 14.22
CA THR A 12 0.19 -8.78 14.10
C THR A 12 1.71 -8.95 14.06
N ALA A 13 2.25 -9.81 14.93
CA ALA A 13 3.69 -10.10 14.97
C ALA A 13 4.17 -10.79 13.69
N ALA A 14 3.42 -11.79 13.19
CA ALA A 14 3.74 -12.49 11.95
C ALA A 14 3.68 -11.54 10.73
N PHE A 15 2.65 -10.68 10.67
CA PHE A 15 2.54 -9.66 9.63
C PHE A 15 3.71 -8.68 9.65
N ASN A 16 4.05 -8.15 10.83
CA ASN A 16 5.18 -7.24 10.98
C ASN A 16 6.52 -7.90 10.64
N ALA A 17 6.76 -9.13 11.08
CA ALA A 17 7.96 -9.89 10.74
C ALA A 17 8.05 -10.14 9.23
N GLY A 18 6.94 -10.53 8.59
CA GLY A 18 6.83 -10.67 7.15
C GLY A 18 7.15 -9.37 6.41
N LEU A 19 6.61 -8.24 6.87
CA LEU A 19 6.91 -6.92 6.31
C LEU A 19 8.40 -6.56 6.42
N VAL A 20 9.06 -6.85 7.55
CA VAL A 20 10.50 -6.60 7.72
C VAL A 20 11.32 -7.43 6.74
N VAL A 21 11.02 -8.72 6.61
CA VAL A 21 11.71 -9.61 5.66
C VAL A 21 11.51 -9.14 4.23
N LEU A 22 10.27 -8.86 3.82
CA LEU A 22 9.96 -8.39 2.48
C LEU A 22 10.61 -7.04 2.20
N ALA A 23 10.63 -6.11 3.16
CA ALA A 23 11.32 -4.84 3.06
C ALA A 23 12.84 -5.00 2.84
N ALA A 24 13.48 -5.94 3.54
CA ALA A 24 14.90 -6.24 3.33
C ALA A 24 15.14 -6.85 1.94
N LEU A 25 14.28 -7.76 1.48
CA LEU A 25 14.40 -8.42 0.18
C LEU A 25 14.20 -7.45 -0.98
N VAL A 26 13.21 -6.53 -0.91
CA VAL A 26 12.98 -5.56 -2.01
C VAL A 26 14.14 -4.58 -2.18
N ARG A 27 15.04 -4.41 -1.20
CA ARG A 27 16.24 -3.56 -1.33
C ARG A 27 17.37 -4.27 -2.09
N ARG A 28 17.42 -5.61 -2.08
CA ARG A 28 18.50 -6.40 -2.70
C ARG A 28 18.34 -6.45 -4.22
N ALA A 29 19.32 -5.90 -4.95
CA ALA A 29 19.32 -5.82 -6.42
C ALA A 29 18.91 -7.11 -7.16
N PRO A 30 19.49 -8.29 -6.87
CA PRO A 30 19.13 -9.52 -7.59
C PRO A 30 17.70 -10.00 -7.31
N LEU A 31 17.08 -9.55 -6.21
CA LEU A 31 15.77 -10.01 -5.76
C LEU A 31 14.64 -9.00 -6.04
N ARG A 32 14.94 -7.80 -6.56
CA ARG A 32 13.95 -6.73 -6.75
C ARG A 32 12.71 -7.19 -7.51
N ARG A 33 12.89 -7.81 -8.69
CA ARG A 33 11.79 -8.28 -9.54
C ARG A 33 11.08 -9.50 -8.95
N PRO A 34 11.79 -10.59 -8.56
CA PRO A 34 11.14 -11.73 -7.93
C PRO A 34 10.33 -11.36 -6.68
N THR A 35 10.89 -10.54 -5.79
CA THR A 35 10.20 -10.11 -4.57
C THR A 35 8.99 -9.23 -4.91
N GLN A 36 9.08 -8.31 -5.87
CA GLN A 36 7.94 -7.50 -6.27
C GLN A 36 6.80 -8.37 -6.85
N CYS A 37 7.12 -9.36 -7.67
CA CYS A 37 6.12 -10.32 -8.18
C CYS A 37 5.46 -11.11 -7.04
N LEU A 38 6.25 -11.62 -6.11
CA LEU A 38 5.74 -12.33 -4.93
C LEU A 38 4.81 -11.43 -4.10
N VAL A 39 5.21 -10.19 -3.84
CA VAL A 39 4.43 -9.22 -3.06
C VAL A 39 3.10 -8.88 -3.77
N GLY A 40 3.10 -8.70 -5.09
CA GLY A 40 1.87 -8.49 -5.86
C GLY A 40 0.96 -9.72 -5.87
N TRP A 41 1.53 -10.93 -5.95
CA TRP A 41 0.77 -12.18 -5.85
C TRP A 41 0.13 -12.33 -4.46
N LEU A 42 0.86 -12.02 -3.38
CA LEU A 42 0.32 -12.00 -2.02
C LEU A 42 -0.83 -10.99 -1.89
N GLY A 43 -0.70 -9.80 -2.47
CA GLY A 43 -1.79 -8.81 -2.52
C GLY A 43 -3.02 -9.34 -3.26
N THR A 44 -2.81 -10.02 -4.39
CA THR A 44 -3.90 -10.67 -5.14
C THR A 44 -4.58 -11.76 -4.32
N ALA A 45 -3.81 -12.61 -3.62
CA ALA A 45 -4.34 -13.66 -2.76
C ALA A 45 -5.14 -13.07 -1.60
N ALA A 46 -4.60 -12.06 -0.91
CA ALA A 46 -5.29 -11.33 0.15
C ALA A 46 -6.61 -10.74 -0.35
N ALA A 47 -6.59 -10.07 -1.51
CA ALA A 47 -7.80 -9.50 -2.09
C ALA A 47 -8.88 -10.55 -2.42
N ARG A 48 -8.49 -11.80 -2.77
CA ARG A 48 -9.43 -12.91 -2.94
C ARG A 48 -9.99 -13.40 -1.60
N VAL A 49 -9.14 -13.61 -0.60
CA VAL A 49 -9.53 -14.05 0.75
C VAL A 49 -10.50 -13.06 1.39
N HIS A 50 -10.23 -11.77 1.24
CA HIS A 50 -11.09 -10.69 1.75
C HIS A 50 -12.29 -10.37 0.85
N GLY A 51 -12.52 -11.15 -0.22
CA GLY A 51 -13.68 -10.98 -1.08
C GLY A 51 -13.75 -9.62 -1.78
N VAL A 52 -12.59 -8.97 -2.03
CA VAL A 52 -12.52 -7.70 -2.75
C VAL A 52 -13.10 -7.91 -4.14
N ARG A 53 -14.06 -7.07 -4.52
CA ARG A 53 -14.73 -7.09 -5.82
C ARG A 53 -14.57 -5.74 -6.50
N ARG A 54 -14.54 -5.77 -7.83
CA ARG A 54 -14.56 -4.57 -8.66
C ARG A 54 -15.75 -3.68 -8.29
N GLN A 55 -15.50 -2.38 -8.22
CA GLN A 55 -16.50 -1.36 -7.89
C GLN A 55 -16.60 -0.36 -9.04
N THR A 56 -17.75 0.30 -9.15
CA THR A 56 -18.05 1.30 -10.19
C THR A 56 -18.01 2.74 -9.67
N THR A 57 -17.94 2.94 -8.36
CA THR A 57 -17.90 4.26 -7.72
C THR A 57 -16.63 4.43 -6.92
N SER A 58 -16.10 5.66 -6.83
CA SER A 58 -14.91 5.99 -6.03
C SER A 58 -15.08 5.58 -4.57
N ALA A 59 -16.22 5.88 -3.97
CA ALA A 59 -16.53 5.46 -2.60
C ALA A 59 -16.57 3.93 -2.44
N GLY A 60 -17.09 3.22 -3.45
CA GLY A 60 -17.04 1.76 -3.50
C GLY A 60 -15.60 1.26 -3.56
N ILE A 61 -14.78 1.78 -4.47
CA ILE A 61 -13.37 1.44 -4.63
C ILE A 61 -12.62 1.61 -3.31
N GLY A 62 -12.76 2.76 -2.65
CA GLY A 62 -12.11 3.03 -1.37
C GLY A 62 -12.48 1.99 -0.31
N ARG A 63 -13.77 1.67 -0.16
CA ARG A 63 -14.25 0.66 0.79
C ARG A 63 -13.76 -0.75 0.45
N ALA A 64 -13.74 -1.12 -0.82
CA ALA A 64 -13.29 -2.44 -1.27
C ALA A 64 -11.78 -2.63 -1.08
N TRP A 65 -10.98 -1.58 -1.29
CA TRP A 65 -9.56 -1.59 -0.94
C TRP A 65 -9.38 -1.70 0.58
N GLN A 66 -10.09 -0.86 1.35
CA GLN A 66 -10.02 -0.83 2.80
C GLN A 66 -10.42 -2.16 3.46
N SER A 67 -11.38 -2.90 2.89
CA SER A 67 -11.84 -4.19 3.45
C SER A 67 -10.78 -5.29 3.41
N ALA A 68 -9.71 -5.12 2.61
CA ALA A 68 -8.57 -6.04 2.61
C ALA A 68 -7.67 -5.87 3.85
N PHE A 69 -7.84 -4.79 4.61
CA PHE A 69 -7.08 -4.50 5.81
C PHE A 69 -7.98 -4.75 7.01
N GLY A 70 -7.52 -5.56 7.97
CA GLY A 70 -8.34 -6.02 9.11
C GLY A 70 -8.99 -4.92 9.98
N SER A 71 -8.63 -3.65 9.77
CA SER A 71 -9.33 -2.50 10.34
C SER A 71 -9.23 -1.26 9.42
N PRO A 72 -10.35 -0.57 9.15
CA PRO A 72 -10.37 0.75 8.50
C PRO A 72 -9.44 1.79 9.13
N ALA A 73 -9.19 1.71 10.44
CA ALA A 73 -8.34 2.65 11.14
C ALA A 73 -6.86 2.56 10.74
N LEU A 74 -6.42 1.44 10.16
CA LEU A 74 -5.07 1.27 9.63
C LEU A 74 -4.90 1.97 8.27
N VAL A 75 -6.01 2.12 7.55
CA VAL A 75 -6.06 2.65 6.19
C VAL A 75 -7.25 3.58 5.99
N PRO A 76 -7.35 4.68 6.75
CA PRO A 76 -8.53 5.53 6.72
C PRO A 76 -8.61 6.28 5.39
N ILE A 77 -9.81 6.33 4.82
CA ILE A 77 -10.14 7.24 3.73
C ILE A 77 -10.28 8.62 4.33
N THR A 78 -9.46 9.57 3.87
CA THR A 78 -9.45 10.93 4.41
C THR A 78 -10.41 11.84 3.66
N ARG A 79 -10.55 11.65 2.34
CA ARG A 79 -11.53 12.37 1.50
C ARG A 79 -11.76 11.67 0.16
N ILE A 80 -12.80 12.08 -0.54
CA ILE A 80 -13.09 11.68 -1.92
C ILE A 80 -13.35 12.95 -2.71
N ASP A 81 -12.50 13.22 -3.71
CA ASP A 81 -12.59 14.40 -4.57
C ASP A 81 -12.87 13.93 -6.01
N GLY A 82 -14.11 14.09 -6.45
CA GLY A 82 -14.57 13.56 -7.74
C GLY A 82 -14.32 12.05 -7.86
N ASP A 83 -13.49 11.67 -8.84
CA ASP A 83 -13.14 10.26 -9.11
C ASP A 83 -11.93 9.75 -8.32
N THR A 84 -11.40 10.54 -7.37
CA THR A 84 -10.19 10.18 -6.63
C THR A 84 -10.50 9.98 -5.14
N VAL A 85 -10.17 8.79 -4.65
CA VAL A 85 -10.16 8.48 -3.21
C VAL A 85 -8.79 8.83 -2.66
N TRP A 86 -8.75 9.61 -1.59
CA TRP A 86 -7.55 9.89 -0.84
C TRP A 86 -7.60 9.15 0.49
N ALA A 87 -6.50 8.49 0.84
CA ALA A 87 -6.41 7.71 2.06
C ALA A 87 -5.00 7.77 2.65
N GLU A 88 -4.88 7.25 3.87
CA GLU A 88 -3.60 7.05 4.53
C GLU A 88 -3.29 5.57 4.68
N VAL A 89 -2.02 5.22 4.82
CA VAL A 89 -1.57 3.92 5.35
C VAL A 89 -0.78 4.18 6.62
N ARG A 90 -1.40 3.85 7.76
CA ARG A 90 -0.89 4.12 9.11
C ARG A 90 -0.09 2.96 9.70
N VAL A 91 -0.10 1.80 9.05
CA VAL A 91 0.75 0.66 9.42
C VAL A 91 2.21 1.11 9.43
N HIS A 92 2.93 0.80 10.51
CA HIS A 92 4.35 1.13 10.60
C HIS A 92 5.13 0.41 9.50
N CYS A 93 5.84 1.17 8.67
CA CYS A 93 6.64 0.63 7.57
C CYS A 93 8.11 0.44 7.99
N PRO A 94 8.71 -0.74 7.77
CA PRO A 94 10.14 -0.95 8.02
C PRO A 94 11.08 -0.08 7.17
N LEU A 95 10.58 0.53 6.09
CA LEU A 95 11.33 1.47 5.26
C LEU A 95 11.24 2.90 5.78
N ARG A 96 10.55 3.16 6.91
CA ARG A 96 10.31 4.51 7.41
C ARG A 96 11.61 5.29 7.57
N GLY A 97 11.67 6.50 7.01
CA GLY A 97 12.82 7.39 7.08
C GLY A 97 14.08 6.91 6.34
N SER A 98 14.02 5.80 5.60
CA SER A 98 15.20 5.22 4.93
C SER A 98 15.66 5.99 3.69
N GLY A 99 14.83 6.89 3.15
CA GLY A 99 15.04 7.54 1.85
C GLY A 99 14.77 6.66 0.63
N ASP A 100 14.60 5.34 0.79
CA ASP A 100 14.46 4.39 -0.32
C ASP A 100 13.00 4.30 -0.81
N THR A 101 12.52 5.36 -1.46
CA THR A 101 11.18 5.44 -2.03
C THR A 101 10.97 4.45 -3.19
N ALA A 102 12.04 4.03 -3.86
CA ALA A 102 12.00 2.98 -4.87
C ALA A 102 11.71 1.60 -4.26
N ALA A 103 12.31 1.26 -3.13
CA ALA A 103 11.97 0.05 -2.36
C ALA A 103 10.54 0.11 -1.84
N CYS A 104 10.11 1.28 -1.34
CA CYS A 104 8.71 1.47 -0.94
C CYS A 104 7.77 1.21 -2.11
N TYR A 105 8.06 1.77 -3.29
CA TYR A 105 7.25 1.51 -4.48
C TYR A 105 7.13 0.02 -4.76
N ARG A 106 8.24 -0.75 -4.74
CA ARG A 106 8.21 -2.20 -4.93
C ARG A 106 7.36 -2.92 -3.88
N LEU A 107 7.49 -2.54 -2.60
CA LEU A 107 6.72 -3.14 -1.50
C LEU A 107 5.22 -2.85 -1.63
N MET A 108 4.85 -1.67 -2.11
CA MET A 108 3.45 -1.28 -2.34
C MET A 108 2.80 -1.99 -3.55
N ALA A 109 3.47 -2.97 -4.15
CA ALA A 109 2.84 -3.88 -5.12
C ALA A 109 1.69 -4.69 -4.50
N PHE A 110 1.73 -4.89 -3.18
CA PHE A 110 0.66 -5.53 -2.43
C PHE A 110 -0.64 -4.72 -2.52
N ASP A 111 -0.62 -3.45 -2.12
CA ASP A 111 -1.76 -2.54 -2.19
C ASP A 111 -2.23 -2.30 -3.61
N ARG A 112 -1.30 -2.20 -4.58
CA ARG A 112 -1.66 -2.06 -6.00
C ARG A 112 -2.47 -3.25 -6.50
N ALA A 113 -2.09 -4.48 -6.15
CA ALA A 113 -2.83 -5.67 -6.55
C ALA A 113 -4.25 -5.71 -5.92
N ILE A 114 -4.40 -5.23 -4.68
CA ILE A 114 -5.72 -5.09 -4.04
C ILE A 114 -6.56 -4.06 -4.77
N ALA A 115 -6.01 -2.88 -5.03
CA ALA A 115 -6.70 -1.79 -5.74
C ALA A 115 -7.09 -2.20 -7.16
N GLU A 116 -6.21 -2.88 -7.88
CA GLU A 116 -6.49 -3.39 -9.22
C GLU A 116 -7.71 -4.32 -9.23
N ARG A 117 -7.80 -5.21 -8.23
CA ARG A 117 -8.98 -6.07 -8.06
C ARG A 117 -10.25 -5.29 -7.74
N ALA A 118 -10.14 -4.17 -7.01
CA ALA A 118 -11.23 -3.23 -6.78
C ALA A 118 -11.58 -2.40 -8.03
N GLY A 119 -10.80 -2.50 -9.11
CA GLY A 119 -11.01 -1.79 -10.37
C GLY A 119 -10.30 -0.44 -10.44
N ALA A 120 -9.24 -0.23 -9.65
CA ALA A 120 -8.58 1.06 -9.49
C ALA A 120 -7.06 0.99 -9.74
N SER A 121 -6.51 2.10 -10.20
CA SER A 121 -5.11 2.44 -10.06
C SER A 121 -4.84 2.93 -8.64
N PHE A 122 -3.63 2.67 -8.14
CA PHE A 122 -3.20 3.06 -6.80
C PHE A 122 -1.84 3.76 -6.86
N VAL A 123 -1.77 4.94 -6.25
CA VAL A 123 -0.59 5.80 -6.25
C VAL A 123 -0.23 6.15 -4.81
N VAL A 124 1.04 6.00 -4.45
CA VAL A 124 1.58 6.52 -3.19
C VAL A 124 2.09 7.93 -3.47
N VAL A 125 1.45 8.93 -2.86
CA VAL A 125 1.73 10.36 -3.06
C VAL A 125 2.80 10.84 -2.07
N ARG A 126 2.68 10.40 -0.81
CA ARG A 126 3.70 10.53 0.22
C ARG A 126 4.02 9.17 0.81
N SER A 127 5.30 8.86 0.96
CA SER A 127 5.78 7.58 1.48
C SER A 127 6.40 7.77 2.85
N GLN A 128 6.13 6.85 3.79
CA GLN A 128 6.88 6.79 5.05
C GLN A 128 8.39 6.64 4.83
N ALA A 129 8.85 6.16 3.67
CA ALA A 129 10.27 6.10 3.37
C ALA A 129 10.91 7.49 3.22
N GLU A 130 10.13 8.54 2.96
CA GLU A 130 10.62 9.91 2.95
C GLU A 130 10.99 10.39 4.36
N PRO A 131 12.01 11.25 4.50
CA PRO A 131 12.32 11.90 5.78
C PRO A 131 11.12 12.69 6.31
N GLY A 132 10.81 12.53 7.60
CA GLY A 132 9.75 13.27 8.28
C GLY A 132 8.31 12.81 8.00
N VAL A 133 8.09 11.84 7.12
CA VAL A 133 6.74 11.33 6.79
C VAL A 133 6.36 10.18 7.73
N SER A 134 5.30 10.37 8.53
CA SER A 134 4.87 9.42 9.56
C SER A 134 3.84 8.39 9.08
N VAL A 135 3.08 8.71 8.03
CA VAL A 135 2.07 7.84 7.40
C VAL A 135 2.20 7.97 5.89
N CYS A 136 1.89 6.90 5.13
CA CYS A 136 1.84 7.07 3.68
C CYS A 136 0.54 7.77 3.32
N GLU A 137 0.57 8.69 2.37
CA GLU A 137 -0.61 9.25 1.73
C GLU A 137 -0.77 8.60 0.37
N VAL A 138 -1.97 8.13 0.06
CA VAL A 138 -2.25 7.36 -1.14
C VAL A 138 -3.49 7.89 -1.84
N ALA A 139 -3.53 7.68 -3.16
CA ALA A 139 -4.66 7.98 -4.00
C ALA A 139 -5.09 6.73 -4.75
N LEU A 140 -6.41 6.49 -4.82
CA LEU A 140 -7.02 5.48 -5.65
C LEU A 140 -7.94 6.14 -6.66
N ARG A 141 -7.87 5.71 -7.91
CA ARG A 141 -8.71 6.23 -9.00
C ARG A 141 -9.17 5.07 -9.89
N PRO A 142 -10.41 5.08 -10.43
CA PRO A 142 -10.84 4.07 -11.40
C PRO A 142 -9.79 3.84 -12.49
N ALA A 143 -9.49 2.57 -12.79
CA ALA A 143 -8.38 2.20 -13.66
C ALA A 143 -8.52 2.71 -15.11
N GLN A 144 -9.72 3.12 -15.52
CA GLN A 144 -10.00 3.68 -16.84
C GLN A 144 -9.69 5.18 -16.93
N LEU A 145 -9.47 5.84 -15.80
CA LEU A 145 -9.16 7.27 -15.77
C LEU A 145 -7.64 7.48 -15.69
N PRO A 146 -7.12 8.54 -16.32
CA PRO A 146 -5.71 8.86 -16.24
C PRO A 146 -5.33 9.19 -14.78
N ILE A 147 -4.08 8.89 -14.40
CA ILE A 147 -3.47 9.26 -13.11
C ILE A 147 -2.26 10.19 -13.29
N THR A 148 -2.09 10.78 -14.48
CA THR A 148 -0.91 11.57 -14.85
C THR A 148 -0.77 12.87 -14.07
N ASP A 149 -1.87 13.37 -13.50
CA ASP A 149 -1.95 14.48 -12.56
C ASP A 149 -1.57 14.10 -11.12
N ILE A 150 -1.44 12.81 -10.79
CA ILE A 150 -1.04 12.33 -9.47
C ILE A 150 0.42 11.86 -9.52
N ILE A 151 1.34 12.68 -9.01
CA ILE A 151 2.77 12.38 -9.03
C ILE A 151 3.13 11.36 -7.92
N PRO A 152 3.66 10.17 -8.25
CA PRO A 152 4.06 9.19 -7.25
C PRO A 152 5.29 9.63 -6.45
N ALA A 153 5.36 9.29 -5.17
CA ALA A 153 6.47 9.60 -4.28
C ALA A 153 7.83 9.15 -4.83
N HIS A 154 7.91 7.95 -5.41
CA HIS A 154 9.16 7.42 -5.97
C HIS A 154 9.63 8.16 -7.23
N VAL A 155 8.74 8.87 -7.93
CA VAL A 155 9.09 9.73 -9.07
C VAL A 155 9.52 11.10 -8.55
N ARG A 156 8.72 11.72 -7.67
CA ARG A 156 9.01 13.02 -7.06
C ARG A 156 10.36 13.02 -6.34
N CYS A 157 10.65 11.99 -5.55
CA CYS A 157 11.89 11.89 -4.77
C CYS A 157 13.10 11.48 -5.61
N ALA A 158 12.92 10.81 -6.75
CA ALA A 158 14.03 10.47 -7.64
C ALA A 158 14.69 11.73 -8.23
N GLY A 159 13.92 12.80 -8.43
CA GLY A 159 14.44 14.10 -8.87
C GLY A 159 15.11 14.92 -7.75
N SER A 160 14.95 14.55 -6.48
CA SER A 160 15.51 15.28 -5.32
C SER A 160 16.85 14.72 -4.82
N ALA A 161 17.35 13.63 -5.42
CA ALA A 161 18.62 13.00 -5.06
C ALA A 161 19.86 13.73 -5.66
N VAL A 162 19.66 14.92 -6.23
CA VAL A 162 20.72 15.79 -6.76
C VAL A 162 20.69 17.12 -5.99
N THR A 163 21.27 17.13 -4.80
CA THR A 163 21.80 18.31 -4.11
C THR A 163 22.73 17.86 -3.01
#